data_AF-A0A1U8DNS6-F1
#
_entry.id   AF-A0A1U8DNS6-F1
#
_cell.length_a   1.000
_cell.length_b   1.000
_cell.length_c   1.000
_cell.angle_alpha   90.00
_cell.angle_beta   90.00
_cell.angle_gamma   90.00
#
_symmetry.space_group_name_H-M   'P 1'
#
loop_
_entity.id
_entity.type
_entity.pdbx_description
1 polymer ?
#
loop_
_entity_poly.entity_id
_entity_poly.type
_entity_poly.pdbx_seq_one_letter_code
_entity_poly.pdbx_strand_id
1 'polypeptide(L)'
;MAAGSPAPALPASQHLRALLYAVQPSESSFRSLHEVPSYVDQVVPLFVVFILLELVVSSIQRHKLSYRINDAISSLSAGILSQLPEAVCRGFELTGYVYIWENYRLYELPWDSPWTWYLTLLGVDFTYYWFHRLAHGCGNLRPSPEFCPSDATLPTLW
;
A
#
# COMPACT_ATOMS: atom_id res chain seq x y z
N MET A 1 -9.10 -30.76 -0.51
CA MET A 1 -9.01 -30.00 0.76
C MET A 1 -7.96 -30.66 1.64
N ALA A 2 -6.70 -30.28 1.48
CA ALA A 2 -5.65 -30.68 2.42
C ALA A 2 -5.48 -29.51 3.40
N ALA A 3 -5.76 -29.75 4.68
CA ALA A 3 -5.48 -28.80 5.74
C ALA A 3 -3.95 -28.61 5.80
N GLY A 4 -3.47 -27.45 5.35
CA GLY A 4 -2.07 -27.06 5.55
C GLY A 4 -1.77 -26.99 7.04
N SER A 5 -0.68 -27.60 7.46
CA SER A 5 -0.18 -27.51 8.83
C SER A 5 -0.18 -26.05 9.31
N PRO A 6 -0.54 -25.77 10.58
CA PRO A 6 -0.51 -24.41 11.08
C PRO A 6 0.92 -23.87 10.96
N ALA A 7 1.05 -22.73 10.28
CA ALA A 7 2.32 -22.02 10.20
C ALA A 7 2.82 -21.77 11.63
N PRO A 8 4.11 -22.04 11.93
CA PRO A 8 4.64 -21.82 13.27
C PRO A 8 4.46 -20.35 13.66
N ALA A 9 3.84 -20.11 14.82
CA ALA A 9 3.69 -18.76 15.35
C ALA A 9 5.07 -18.12 15.51
N LEU A 10 5.27 -16.95 14.87
CA LEU A 10 6.56 -16.27 14.91
C LEU A 10 6.93 -15.91 16.36
N PRO A 11 8.21 -16.04 16.77
CA PRO A 11 8.64 -15.66 18.11
C PRO A 11 8.32 -14.18 18.41
N ALA A 12 8.02 -13.85 19.66
CA ALA A 12 7.68 -12.48 20.07
C ALA A 12 8.77 -11.45 19.74
N SER A 13 10.04 -11.87 19.75
CA SER A 13 11.18 -11.05 19.31
C SER A 13 11.10 -10.68 17.83
N GLN A 14 10.57 -11.56 16.98
CA GLN A 14 10.40 -11.29 15.55
C GLN A 14 9.26 -10.31 15.29
N HIS A 15 8.18 -10.36 16.07
CA HIS A 15 7.13 -9.34 16.03
C HIS A 15 7.67 -7.96 16.45
N LEU A 16 8.45 -7.89 17.53
CA LEU A 16 9.09 -6.65 17.97
C LEU A 16 10.07 -6.11 16.90
N ARG A 17 10.86 -6.99 16.29
CA ARG A 17 11.76 -6.62 15.20
C ARG A 17 10.99 -6.14 13.97
N ALA A 18 9.86 -6.77 13.64
CA ALA A 18 8.99 -6.35 12.53
C ALA A 18 8.39 -4.97 12.79
N LEU A 19 7.93 -4.70 14.01
CA LEU A 19 7.45 -3.38 14.43
C LEU A 19 8.52 -2.28 14.28
N LEU A 20 9.79 -2.63 14.51
CA LEU A 20 10.93 -1.72 14.38
C LEU A 20 11.55 -1.70 12.96
N TYR A 21 10.91 -2.33 11.97
CA TYR A 21 11.46 -2.49 10.61
C TYR A 21 12.88 -3.11 10.59
N ALA A 22 13.23 -3.90 11.60
CA ALA A 22 14.55 -4.52 11.81
C ALA A 22 14.60 -6.01 11.39
N VAL A 23 13.60 -6.46 10.62
CA VAL A 23 13.57 -7.80 10.02
C VAL A 23 14.43 -7.78 8.77
N GLN A 24 15.32 -8.77 8.65
CA GLN A 24 16.18 -8.85 7.48
C GLN A 24 15.39 -9.36 6.28
N PRO A 25 15.73 -8.93 5.05
CA PRO A 25 14.98 -9.34 3.88
C PRO A 25 14.94 -10.86 3.65
N SER A 26 16.01 -11.58 4.03
CA SER A 26 16.09 -13.04 3.96
C SER A 26 15.19 -13.77 4.96
N GLU A 27 14.71 -13.09 6.02
CA GLU A 27 13.77 -13.64 7.00
C GLU A 27 12.31 -13.38 6.60
N SER A 28 12.06 -12.42 5.71
CA SER A 28 10.72 -12.03 5.24
C SER A 28 10.44 -12.42 3.79
N SER A 29 11.42 -12.94 3.05
CA SER A 29 11.24 -13.44 1.70
C SER A 29 10.84 -14.92 1.72
N PHE A 30 9.64 -15.20 1.20
CA PHE A 30 9.13 -16.57 1.11
C PHE A 30 9.15 -17.03 -0.34
N ARG A 31 9.52 -18.28 -0.57
CA ARG A 31 9.59 -18.85 -1.92
C ARG A 31 8.23 -19.34 -2.41
N SER A 32 7.39 -19.82 -1.48
CA SER A 32 6.08 -20.39 -1.78
C SER A 32 4.96 -19.58 -1.12
N LEU A 33 3.83 -19.44 -1.80
CA LEU A 33 2.68 -18.68 -1.29
C LEU A 33 2.10 -19.26 0.02
N HIS A 34 2.32 -20.55 0.26
CA HIS A 34 1.81 -21.24 1.45
C HIS A 34 2.60 -20.94 2.73
N GLU A 35 3.83 -20.45 2.61
CA GLU A 35 4.64 -20.02 3.75
C GLU A 35 4.29 -18.61 4.22
N VAL A 36 3.63 -17.81 3.36
CA VAL A 36 3.25 -16.44 3.68
C VAL A 36 2.08 -16.45 4.67
N PRO A 37 2.22 -15.81 5.85
CA PRO A 37 1.11 -15.69 6.78
C PRO A 37 -0.08 -14.98 6.12
N SER A 38 -1.29 -15.54 6.26
CA SER A 38 -2.51 -14.87 5.83
C SER A 38 -2.79 -13.69 6.75
N TYR A 39 -2.42 -12.49 6.29
CA TYR A 39 -2.69 -11.25 7.03
C TYR A 39 -4.18 -10.94 7.07
N VAL A 40 -4.93 -11.30 6.02
CA VAL A 40 -6.38 -11.09 5.93
C VAL A 40 -7.08 -11.80 7.08
N ASP A 41 -6.75 -13.07 7.33
CA ASP A 41 -7.38 -13.84 8.42
C ASP A 41 -7.05 -13.28 9.81
N GLN A 42 -5.91 -12.60 9.96
CA GLN A 42 -5.50 -11.97 11.22
C GLN A 42 -6.21 -10.63 11.46
N VAL A 43 -6.42 -9.82 10.40
CA VAL A 43 -7.00 -8.47 10.54
C VAL A 43 -8.53 -8.47 10.50
N VAL A 44 -9.17 -9.42 9.82
CA VAL A 44 -10.64 -9.57 9.76
C VAL A 44 -11.28 -9.61 11.15
N PRO A 45 -10.82 -10.43 12.13
CA PRO A 45 -11.44 -10.44 13.46
C PRO A 45 -11.25 -9.11 14.19
N LEU A 46 -10.10 -8.46 14.05
CA LEU A 46 -9.84 -7.14 14.63
C LEU A 46 -10.80 -6.08 14.06
N PHE A 47 -11.03 -6.11 12.75
CA PHE A 47 -11.95 -5.23 12.06
C PHE A 47 -13.40 -5.41 12.55
N VAL A 48 -13.85 -6.66 12.73
CA VAL A 48 -15.19 -6.96 13.29
C VAL A 48 -15.33 -6.41 14.71
N VAL A 49 -14.29 -6.54 15.54
CA VAL A 49 -14.29 -5.97 16.90
C VAL A 49 -14.43 -4.45 16.86
N PHE A 50 -13.72 -3.76 15.96
CA PHE A 50 -13.85 -2.31 15.83
C PHE A 50 -15.25 -1.87 15.37
N ILE A 51 -15.88 -2.59 14.44
CA ILE A 51 -17.28 -2.33 14.04
C ILE A 51 -18.23 -2.49 15.24
N LEU A 52 -18.07 -3.55 16.03
CA LEU A 52 -18.89 -3.76 17.22
C LEU A 52 -18.66 -2.69 18.28
N LEU A 53 -17.41 -2.27 18.48
CA LEU A 53 -17.05 -1.20 19.41
C LEU A 53 -17.71 0.12 19.00
N GLU A 54 -17.63 0.46 17.71
CA GLU A 54 -18.28 1.65 17.15
C GLU A 54 -19.79 1.63 17.43
N LEU A 55 -20.46 0.48 17.24
CA LEU A 55 -21.89 0.29 17.53
C LEU A 55 -22.22 0.43 19.03
N VAL A 56 -21.37 -0.08 19.92
CA VAL A 56 -21.57 0.02 21.38
C VAL A 56 -21.41 1.45 21.86
N VAL A 57 -20.33 2.15 21.48
CA VAL A 57 -20.10 3.57 21.80
C VAL A 57 -21.27 4.41 21.29
N SER A 58 -21.68 4.12 20.06
CA SER A 58 -22.84 4.69 19.41
C SER A 58 -24.13 4.51 20.22
N SER A 59 -24.37 3.32 20.78
CA SER A 59 -25.55 3.03 21.61
C SER A 59 -25.53 3.82 22.93
N ILE A 60 -24.36 3.93 23.56
CA ILE A 60 -24.16 4.66 24.82
C ILE A 60 -24.44 6.17 24.64
N GLN A 61 -24.07 6.75 23.48
CA GLN A 61 -24.27 8.18 23.20
C GLN A 61 -25.72 8.58 22.81
N ARG A 62 -26.70 7.64 22.79
CA ARG A 62 -28.14 7.89 22.57
C ARG A 62 -28.52 8.77 21.35
N HIS A 63 -27.73 8.78 20.28
CA HIS A 63 -28.11 9.45 19.02
C HIS A 63 -29.21 8.67 18.27
N LYS A 64 -30.04 9.37 17.47
CA LYS A 64 -31.14 8.78 16.67
C LYS A 64 -30.62 7.67 15.74
N LEU A 65 -31.00 6.43 16.03
CA LEU A 65 -30.47 5.21 15.39
C LEU A 65 -30.58 5.22 13.84
N SER A 66 -31.67 5.75 13.28
CA SER A 66 -31.92 5.71 11.83
C SER A 66 -30.99 6.60 11.00
N TYR A 67 -30.53 7.75 11.53
CA TYR A 67 -29.61 8.64 10.81
C TYR A 67 -28.21 8.02 10.71
N ARG A 68 -27.77 7.34 11.78
CA ARG A 68 -26.41 6.82 11.88
C ARG A 68 -26.19 5.48 11.16
N ILE A 69 -27.23 4.67 10.96
CA ILE A 69 -27.13 3.48 10.10
C ILE A 69 -26.88 3.90 8.65
N ASN A 70 -27.57 4.93 8.17
CA ASN A 70 -27.33 5.48 6.84
C ASN A 70 -25.91 6.03 6.72
N ASP A 71 -25.41 6.75 7.73
CA ASP A 71 -24.01 7.23 7.74
C ASP A 71 -23.01 6.07 7.76
N ALA A 72 -23.23 5.04 8.58
CA ALA A 72 -22.36 3.86 8.62
C ALA A 72 -22.33 3.10 7.28
N ILE A 73 -23.49 2.93 6.63
CA ILE A 73 -23.58 2.32 5.29
C ILE A 73 -22.88 3.21 4.26
N SER A 74 -23.08 4.53 4.33
CA SER A 74 -22.49 5.48 3.39
C SER A 74 -20.97 5.52 3.53
N SER A 75 -20.44 5.53 4.77
CA SER A 75 -19.00 5.45 5.05
C SER A 75 -18.40 4.12 4.63
N LEU A 76 -19.08 2.99 4.87
CA LEU A 76 -18.63 1.68 4.42
C LEU A 76 -18.60 1.60 2.88
N SER A 77 -19.65 2.09 2.23
CA SER A 77 -19.76 2.12 0.77
C SER A 77 -18.69 3.01 0.16
N ALA A 78 -18.44 4.18 0.75
CA ALA A 78 -17.37 5.09 0.34
C ALA A 78 -15.99 4.43 0.49
N GLY A 79 -15.74 3.70 1.57
CA GLY A 79 -14.50 2.95 1.78
C GLY A 79 -14.30 1.81 0.78
N ILE A 80 -15.35 1.04 0.48
CA ILE A 80 -15.25 -0.01 -0.56
C ILE A 80 -15.00 0.63 -1.93
N LEU A 81 -15.72 1.71 -2.24
CA LEU A 81 -15.59 2.41 -3.50
C LEU A 81 -14.22 3.08 -3.67
N SER A 82 -13.57 3.54 -2.59
CA SER A 82 -12.20 4.08 -2.67
C SER A 82 -11.17 3.00 -2.94
N GLN A 83 -11.38 1.77 -2.47
CA GLN A 83 -10.46 0.66 -2.72
C GLN A 83 -10.59 0.05 -4.12
N LEU A 84 -11.75 0.16 -4.77
CA LEU A 84 -11.99 -0.46 -6.08
C LEU A 84 -11.04 0.04 -7.18
N PRO A 85 -10.90 1.37 -7.43
CA PRO A 85 -9.95 1.88 -8.42
C PRO A 85 -8.51 1.50 -8.09
N GLU A 86 -8.14 1.54 -6.82
CA GLU A 86 -6.80 1.15 -6.38
C GLU A 86 -6.53 -0.32 -6.72
N ALA A 87 -7.45 -1.23 -6.38
CA ALA A 87 -7.33 -2.65 -6.68
C ALA A 87 -7.21 -2.92 -8.19
N VAL A 88 -8.01 -2.22 -9.01
CA VAL A 88 -7.95 -2.34 -10.47
C VAL A 88 -6.61 -1.84 -11.02
N CYS A 89 -6.18 -0.64 -10.62
CA CYS A 89 -4.90 -0.08 -11.07
C CYS A 89 -3.71 -0.97 -10.65
N ARG A 90 -3.69 -1.45 -9.40
CA ARG A 90 -2.68 -2.39 -8.91
C ARG A 90 -2.74 -3.73 -9.63
N GLY A 91 -3.94 -4.20 -9.98
CA GLY A 91 -4.12 -5.41 -10.78
C GLY A 91 -3.52 -5.27 -12.18
N PHE A 92 -3.74 -4.12 -12.85
CA PHE A 92 -3.10 -3.81 -14.12
C PHE A 92 -1.58 -3.69 -14.00
N GLU A 93 -1.09 -3.02 -12.96
CA GLU A 93 0.35 -2.91 -12.66
C GLU A 93 0.99 -4.30 -12.51
N LEU A 94 0.41 -5.17 -11.69
CA LEU A 94 0.91 -6.52 -11.46
C LEU A 94 0.86 -7.38 -12.72
N THR A 95 -0.24 -7.30 -13.48
CA THR A 95 -0.37 -8.04 -14.74
C THR A 95 0.65 -7.58 -15.77
N GLY A 96 0.86 -6.26 -15.88
CA GLY A 96 1.89 -5.68 -16.73
C GLY A 96 3.29 -6.12 -16.32
N TYR A 97 3.58 -6.13 -15.01
CA TYR A 97 4.83 -6.66 -14.48
C TYR A 97 5.05 -8.12 -14.87
N VAL A 98 4.06 -9.00 -14.66
CA VAL A 98 4.17 -10.43 -15.02
C VAL A 98 4.38 -10.59 -16.53
N TYR A 99 3.65 -9.83 -17.36
CA TYR A 99 3.81 -9.89 -18.81
C TYR A 99 5.23 -9.51 -19.26
N ILE A 100 5.79 -8.43 -18.71
CA ILE A 100 7.16 -8.00 -19.01
C ILE A 100 8.16 -9.03 -18.51
N TRP A 101 7.96 -9.57 -17.31
CA TRP A 101 8.81 -10.59 -16.72
C TRP A 101 8.88 -11.86 -17.58
N GLU A 102 7.74 -12.37 -18.05
CA GLU A 102 7.70 -13.59 -18.86
C GLU A 102 8.29 -13.40 -20.27
N ASN A 103 8.14 -12.21 -20.87
CA ASN A 103 8.53 -11.98 -22.28
C ASN A 103 9.88 -11.29 -22.47
N TYR A 104 10.32 -10.46 -21.52
CA TYR A 104 11.47 -9.54 -21.69
C TYR A 104 12.52 -9.64 -20.58
N ARG A 105 12.49 -10.68 -19.73
CA ARG A 105 13.55 -10.87 -18.72
C ARG A 105 14.91 -11.11 -19.39
N LEU A 106 15.89 -10.28 -19.04
CA LEU A 106 17.27 -10.40 -19.53
C LEU A 106 18.11 -11.33 -18.65
N TYR A 107 17.94 -11.23 -17.33
CA TYR A 107 18.65 -12.03 -16.33
C TYR A 107 17.74 -12.35 -15.16
N GLU A 108 17.88 -13.55 -14.62
CA GLU A 108 17.17 -13.98 -13.41
C GLU A 108 18.08 -13.74 -12.20
N LEU A 109 17.72 -12.78 -11.36
CA LEU A 109 18.45 -12.51 -10.13
C LEU A 109 17.97 -13.47 -9.03
N PRO A 110 18.90 -14.08 -8.25
CA PRO A 110 18.54 -14.98 -7.17
C PRO A 110 17.73 -14.25 -6.09
N TRP A 111 16.57 -14.81 -5.74
CA TRP A 111 15.60 -14.23 -4.80
C TRP A 111 16.09 -14.21 -3.34
N ASP A 112 17.04 -15.06 -2.99
CA ASP A 112 17.60 -15.25 -1.65
C ASP A 112 18.93 -14.49 -1.43
N SER A 113 19.44 -13.81 -2.45
CA SER A 113 20.71 -13.09 -2.36
C SER A 113 20.52 -11.66 -1.85
N PRO A 114 21.27 -11.24 -0.80
CA PRO A 114 21.26 -9.85 -0.33
C PRO A 114 21.68 -8.83 -1.41
N TRP A 115 22.49 -9.26 -2.38
CA TRP A 115 22.92 -8.40 -3.49
C TRP A 115 21.77 -8.03 -4.42
N THR A 116 20.86 -8.96 -4.69
CA THR A 116 19.64 -8.69 -5.46
C THR A 116 18.86 -7.57 -4.78
N TRP A 117 18.72 -7.63 -3.45
CA TRP A 117 18.05 -6.61 -2.65
C TRP A 117 18.68 -5.22 -2.78
N TYR A 118 20.01 -5.11 -2.63
CA TYR A 118 20.70 -3.83 -2.78
C TYR A 118 20.57 -3.25 -4.19
N LEU A 119 20.65 -4.08 -5.22
CA LEU A 119 20.48 -3.66 -6.61
C LEU A 119 19.05 -3.18 -6.88
N THR A 120 18.05 -3.92 -6.40
CA THR A 120 16.63 -3.51 -6.55
C THR A 120 16.33 -2.24 -5.78
N LEU A 121 16.88 -2.06 -4.58
CA LEU A 121 16.71 -0.85 -3.78
C LEU A 121 17.24 0.36 -4.55
N LEU A 122 18.50 0.29 -5.03
CA LEU A 122 19.10 1.40 -5.77
C LEU A 122 18.37 1.68 -7.09
N GLY A 123 17.99 0.63 -7.82
CA GLY A 123 17.31 0.76 -9.11
C GLY A 123 15.90 1.34 -9.01
N VAL A 124 15.13 0.91 -8.00
CA VAL A 124 13.79 1.44 -7.72
C VAL A 124 13.89 2.89 -7.25
N ASP A 125 14.79 3.20 -6.30
CA ASP A 125 14.97 4.56 -5.78
C ASP A 125 15.38 5.53 -6.88
N PHE A 126 16.32 5.12 -7.74
CA PHE A 126 16.74 5.92 -8.89
C PHE A 126 15.56 6.16 -9.85
N THR A 127 14.91 5.10 -10.33
CA THR A 127 13.81 5.23 -11.29
C THR A 127 12.66 6.07 -10.71
N TYR A 128 12.34 5.86 -9.44
CA TYR A 128 11.32 6.62 -8.73
C TYR A 128 11.67 8.10 -8.62
N TYR A 129 12.92 8.44 -8.26
CA TYR A 129 13.37 9.84 -8.21
C TYR A 129 13.23 10.54 -9.57
N TRP A 130 13.65 9.87 -10.65
CA TRP A 130 13.54 10.43 -12.00
C TRP A 130 12.09 10.58 -12.45
N PHE A 131 11.24 9.57 -12.22
CA PHE A 131 9.81 9.66 -12.49
C PHE A 131 9.17 10.82 -11.72
N HIS A 132 9.43 10.92 -10.42
CA HIS A 132 8.92 11.98 -9.57
C HIS A 132 9.37 13.37 -10.05
N ARG A 133 10.65 13.52 -10.43
CA ARG A 133 11.20 14.76 -10.99
C ARG A 133 10.52 15.14 -12.30
N LEU A 134 10.30 14.20 -13.21
CA LEU A 134 9.64 14.44 -14.49
C LEU A 134 8.15 14.77 -14.32
N ALA A 135 7.48 14.10 -13.39
CA ALA A 135 6.07 14.36 -13.07
C ALA A 135 5.87 15.78 -12.51
N HIS A 136 6.73 16.24 -11.61
CA HIS A 136 6.73 17.63 -11.13
C HIS A 136 7.12 18.62 -12.23
N GLY A 137 8.08 18.26 -13.09
CA GLY A 137 8.49 19.09 -14.22
C GLY A 137 7.40 19.33 -15.26
N CYS A 138 6.48 18.36 -15.45
CA CYS A 138 5.37 18.46 -16.40
C CYS A 138 4.19 19.34 -15.89
N GLY A 139 4.13 19.61 -14.59
CA GLY A 139 3.11 20.49 -13.98
C GLY A 139 3.37 21.99 -14.18
N ASN A 140 4.53 22.39 -14.72
CA ASN A 140 4.94 23.79 -14.80
C ASN A 140 4.64 24.47 -16.16
N LEU A 141 3.79 23.87 -17.00
CA LEU A 141 3.20 24.59 -18.14
C LEU A 141 2.05 25.46 -17.63
N ARG A 142 2.39 26.64 -17.12
CA ARG A 142 1.42 27.74 -16.98
C ARG A 142 0.75 27.99 -18.34
N PRO A 143 -0.59 28.13 -18.43
CA PRO A 143 -1.17 28.86 -19.55
C PRO A 143 -0.54 30.26 -19.59
N SER A 144 -0.10 30.66 -20.77
CA SER A 144 0.59 31.92 -21.06
C SER A 144 -0.09 33.13 -20.39
N PRO A 145 0.68 34.03 -19.74
CA PRO A 145 0.14 35.20 -19.07
C PRO A 145 -0.05 36.32 -20.08
N GLU A 146 -1.17 36.34 -20.82
CA GLU A 146 -1.64 37.61 -21.40
C GLU A 146 -2.44 38.45 -20.40
N PHE A 147 -2.49 38.04 -19.12
CA PHE A 147 -3.25 38.74 -18.08
C PHE A 147 -2.59 38.64 -16.69
N CYS A 148 -1.57 39.45 -16.40
CA CYS A 148 -1.44 40.11 -15.09
C CYS A 148 -0.35 41.21 -15.07
N PRO A 149 -0.55 42.34 -14.36
CA PRO A 149 0.35 43.49 -14.34
C PRO A 149 1.61 43.24 -13.49
N SER A 150 2.63 44.04 -13.78
CA SER A 150 3.89 44.17 -13.03
C SER A 150 3.65 44.42 -11.54
N ASP A 151 3.98 43.45 -10.70
CA ASP A 151 4.61 43.58 -9.37
C ASP A 151 4.26 42.38 -8.48
N ALA A 152 5.14 41.38 -8.47
CA ALA A 152 5.24 40.40 -7.38
C ALA A 152 6.57 39.64 -7.49
N THR A 153 7.64 40.27 -7.01
CA THR A 153 8.88 39.59 -6.67
C THR A 153 8.65 38.71 -5.43
N LEU A 154 8.45 37.41 -5.63
CA LEU A 154 8.63 36.41 -4.57
C LEU A 154 9.69 35.39 -5.02
N PRO A 155 10.72 35.13 -4.20
CA PRO A 155 11.71 34.12 -4.51
C PRO A 155 11.09 32.73 -4.31
N THR A 156 11.00 31.99 -5.40
CA THR A 156 10.72 30.56 -5.41
C THR A 156 11.88 29.83 -4.74
N LEU A 157 11.70 29.44 -3.48
CA LEU A 157 12.40 28.31 -2.88
C LEU A 157 11.34 27.23 -2.66
N TRP A 158 11.55 26.11 -3.38
CA TRP A 158 10.80 24.85 -3.34
C TRP A 158 9.48 24.83 -4.11
#